data_AF-A0A7W7N6K2-F1
#
_entry.id   AF-A0A7W7N6K2-F1
#
_cell.length_a   1.000
_cell.length_b   1.000
_cell.length_c   1.000
_cell.angle_alpha   90.00
_cell.angle_beta   90.00
_cell.angle_gamma   90.00
#
_symmetry.space_group_name_H-M   'P 1'
#
loop_
_entity.id
_entity.type
_entity.pdbx_description
1 polymer ?
#
loop_
_entity_poly.entity_id
_entity_poly.type
_entity_poly.pdbx_seq_one_letter_code
_entity_poly.pdbx_strand_id
1 'polypeptide(L)'
;MKKFIYFLILTLGILGCSSDDDIPTKNFKFTTAYTTTITVGGVVGTRERTFKIGETFKGLDDEKETIRIRIAEHTEMNENCPNSWCYQEFLNVPREYLQLIEE
;
A
#
# COMPACT_ATOMS: atom_id res chain seq x y z
N MET A 1 47.90 14.55 3.78
CA MET A 1 47.37 13.18 3.54
C MET A 1 46.13 12.83 4.37
N LYS A 2 45.90 13.38 5.58
CA LYS A 2 44.67 13.11 6.35
C LYS A 2 43.39 13.76 5.80
N LYS A 3 43.48 14.91 5.12
CA LYS A 3 42.32 15.67 4.62
C LYS A 3 41.57 15.00 3.45
N PHE A 4 42.25 14.18 2.65
CA PHE A 4 41.63 13.45 1.53
C PHE A 4 40.80 12.24 1.97
N ILE A 5 41.15 11.64 3.11
CA ILE A 5 40.43 10.48 3.67
C ILE A 5 39.01 10.89 4.11
N TYR A 6 38.84 12.08 4.66
CA TYR A 6 37.52 12.57 5.08
C TYR A 6 36.58 12.85 3.90
N PHE A 7 37.12 13.27 2.74
CA PHE A 7 36.33 13.46 1.53
C PHE A 7 35.82 12.13 0.94
N LEU A 8 36.58 11.05 1.08
CA LEU A 8 36.21 9.71 0.60
C LEU A 8 35.05 9.10 1.40
N ILE A 9 34.98 9.38 2.71
CA ILE A 9 33.91 8.89 3.58
C ILE A 9 32.59 9.64 3.30
N LEU A 10 32.67 10.93 2.96
CA LEU A 10 31.51 11.76 2.69
C LEU A 10 30.78 11.37 1.39
N THR A 11 31.50 10.91 0.36
CA THR A 11 30.90 10.52 -0.92
C THR A 11 30.28 9.12 -0.91
N LEU A 12 30.72 8.22 -0.03
CA LEU A 12 30.12 6.89 0.14
C LEU A 12 28.73 6.94 0.81
N GLY A 13 28.39 8.03 1.50
CA GLY A 13 27.09 8.18 2.19
C GLY A 13 25.92 8.59 1.28
N ILE A 14 26.17 8.97 0.03
CA ILE A 14 25.15 9.56 -0.87
C ILE A 14 24.57 8.53 -1.86
N LEU A 15 25.08 7.29 -1.86
CA LEU A 15 24.60 6.20 -2.71
C LEU A 15 23.60 5.25 -2.01
N GLY A 16 23.19 5.58 -0.78
CA GLY A 16 22.05 4.95 -0.12
C GLY A 16 20.73 5.44 -0.71
N CYS A 17 20.54 5.18 -2.00
CA CYS A 17 19.33 5.46 -2.75
C CYS A 17 18.34 4.31 -2.50
N SER A 18 17.13 4.59 -2.03
CA SER A 18 15.97 3.86 -2.54
C SER A 18 15.18 4.86 -3.34
N SER A 19 15.27 4.78 -4.67
CA SER A 19 14.11 5.15 -5.47
C SER A 19 13.03 4.17 -5.06
N ASP A 20 12.04 4.64 -4.31
CA ASP A 20 10.77 3.93 -4.25
C ASP A 20 10.29 3.89 -5.69
N ASP A 21 10.50 2.76 -6.36
CA ASP A 21 9.82 2.43 -7.59
C ASP A 21 8.34 2.29 -7.20
N ASP A 22 7.62 3.41 -7.21
CA ASP A 22 6.20 3.47 -6.89
C ASP A 22 5.46 2.63 -7.92
N ILE A 23 5.17 1.38 -7.55
CA ILE A 23 4.31 0.50 -8.34
C ILE A 23 2.99 1.25 -8.56
N PRO A 24 2.56 1.49 -9.81
CA PRO A 24 1.36 2.27 -10.07
C PRO A 24 0.14 1.55 -9.49
N THR A 25 -0.68 2.29 -8.76
CA THR A 25 -1.96 1.76 -8.27
C THR A 25 -2.91 1.50 -9.44
N LYS A 26 -3.62 0.37 -9.38
CA LYS A 26 -4.63 -0.04 -10.35
C LYS A 26 -5.97 -0.26 -9.66
N ASN A 27 -7.07 -0.25 -10.42
CA ASN A 27 -8.39 -0.55 -9.90
C ASN A 27 -8.70 -2.05 -10.00
N PHE A 28 -9.21 -2.63 -8.92
CA PHE A 28 -9.60 -4.03 -8.85
C PHE A 28 -11.04 -4.16 -8.42
N LYS A 29 -11.76 -5.11 -9.03
CA LYS A 29 -13.15 -5.42 -8.73
C LYS A 29 -13.27 -6.80 -8.12
N PHE A 30 -14.04 -6.94 -7.05
CA PHE A 30 -14.37 -8.26 -6.50
C PHE A 30 -15.25 -9.05 -7.47
N THR A 31 -14.80 -10.24 -7.87
CA THR A 31 -15.57 -11.18 -8.71
C THR A 31 -16.37 -12.17 -7.86
N THR A 32 -15.93 -12.40 -6.63
CA THR A 32 -16.55 -13.29 -5.65
C THR A 32 -16.66 -12.57 -4.31
N ALA A 33 -17.72 -12.84 -3.55
CA ALA A 33 -17.86 -12.29 -2.21
C ALA A 33 -16.74 -12.81 -1.30
N TYR A 34 -16.10 -11.91 -0.55
CA TYR A 34 -14.96 -12.25 0.31
C TYR A 34 -15.20 -11.69 1.70
N THR A 35 -15.19 -12.56 2.72
CA THR A 35 -15.37 -12.15 4.12
C THR A 35 -14.06 -12.32 4.85
N THR A 36 -13.62 -11.27 5.53
CA THR A 36 -12.40 -11.30 6.34
C THR A 36 -12.48 -10.31 7.48
N THR A 37 -11.60 -10.48 8.45
CA THR A 37 -11.41 -9.49 9.51
C THR A 37 -10.49 -8.39 9.01
N ILE A 38 -10.98 -7.16 9.07
CA ILE A 38 -10.20 -5.96 8.75
C ILE A 38 -9.96 -5.15 10.01
N THR A 39 -8.86 -4.41 10.04
CA THR A 39 -8.51 -3.52 11.14
C THR A 39 -8.51 -2.09 10.64
N VAL A 40 -9.50 -1.32 11.08
CA VAL A 40 -9.68 0.09 10.70
C VAL A 40 -9.29 1.03 11.84
N GLY A 41 -8.45 2.04 11.61
CA GLY A 41 -8.00 3.00 12.62
C GLY A 41 -7.10 2.39 13.69
N GLY A 42 -6.36 1.33 13.36
CA GLY A 42 -5.54 0.57 14.31
C GLY A 42 -6.39 -0.36 15.22
N VAL A 43 -5.96 -0.54 16.48
CA VAL A 43 -6.57 -1.50 17.43
C VAL A 43 -8.06 -1.23 17.72
N VAL A 44 -8.55 -0.03 17.42
CA VAL A 44 -9.89 0.44 17.80
C VAL A 44 -10.99 -0.09 16.86
N GLY A 45 -10.69 -0.46 15.62
CA GLY A 45 -11.72 -0.79 14.62
C GLY A 45 -11.54 -2.13 13.92
N THR A 46 -11.10 -3.17 14.63
CA THR A 46 -11.13 -4.55 14.11
C THR A 46 -12.58 -5.03 13.97
N ARG A 47 -13.00 -5.38 12.76
CA ARG A 47 -14.34 -5.90 12.47
C ARG A 47 -14.32 -6.90 11.32
N GLU A 48 -15.29 -7.80 11.31
CA GLU A 48 -15.56 -8.61 10.12
C GLU A 48 -16.21 -7.75 9.04
N ARG A 49 -15.75 -7.88 7.80
CA ARG A 49 -16.33 -7.24 6.63
C ARG A 49 -16.48 -8.26 5.50
N THR A 50 -17.66 -8.26 4.88
CA THR A 50 -17.90 -8.94 3.61
C THR A 50 -17.81 -7.92 2.48
N PHE A 51 -16.85 -8.11 1.58
CA PHE A 51 -16.74 -7.42 0.31
C PHE A 51 -17.67 -8.09 -0.70
N LYS A 52 -18.58 -7.33 -1.31
CA LYS A 52 -19.55 -7.84 -2.29
C LYS A 52 -18.96 -7.91 -3.68
N ILE A 53 -19.51 -8.82 -4.48
CA ILE A 53 -19.23 -8.89 -5.92
C ILE A 53 -19.53 -7.53 -6.55
N GLY A 54 -18.59 -7.01 -7.33
CA GLY A 54 -18.70 -5.73 -8.00
C GLY A 54 -18.12 -4.54 -7.22
N GLU A 55 -17.79 -4.68 -5.93
CA GLU A 55 -17.07 -3.61 -5.21
C GLU A 55 -15.69 -3.39 -5.82
N THR A 56 -15.28 -2.13 -5.97
CA THR A 56 -14.03 -1.72 -6.59
C THR A 56 -13.11 -0.99 -5.62
N PHE A 57 -11.82 -1.30 -5.68
CA PHE A 57 -10.80 -0.68 -4.83
C PHE A 57 -9.52 -0.44 -5.62
N LYS A 58 -8.80 0.64 -5.27
CA LYS A 58 -7.42 0.85 -5.71
C LYS A 58 -6.51 -0.14 -4.99
N GLY A 59 -5.53 -0.67 -5.69
CA GLY A 59 -4.57 -1.61 -5.13
C GLY A 59 -3.25 -1.67 -5.88
N LEU A 60 -2.30 -2.35 -5.27
CA LEU A 60 -0.99 -2.68 -5.83
C LEU A 60 -0.98 -4.17 -6.16
N ASP A 61 -0.57 -4.47 -7.39
CA ASP A 61 -0.37 -5.83 -7.86
C ASP A 61 1.12 -6.02 -8.12
N ASP A 62 1.77 -6.76 -7.23
CA ASP A 62 3.18 -7.15 -7.32
C ASP A 62 3.37 -8.56 -7.91
N GLU A 63 2.39 -9.03 -8.70
CA GLU A 63 2.34 -10.33 -9.38
C GLU A 63 2.39 -11.55 -8.42
N LYS A 64 2.12 -11.34 -7.13
CA LYS A 64 2.06 -12.41 -6.14
C LYS A 64 0.70 -13.09 -6.07
N GLU A 65 0.59 -14.05 -5.16
CA GLU A 65 -0.65 -14.78 -4.82
C GLU A 65 -1.77 -13.85 -4.32
N THR A 66 -1.40 -12.68 -3.78
CA THR A 66 -2.34 -11.69 -3.25
C THR A 66 -2.17 -10.34 -3.92
N ILE A 67 -3.27 -9.61 -4.08
CA ILE A 67 -3.29 -8.20 -4.46
C ILE A 67 -3.52 -7.37 -3.20
N ARG A 68 -2.74 -6.30 -3.02
CA ARG A 68 -2.88 -5.40 -1.87
C ARG A 68 -3.84 -4.28 -2.22
N ILE A 69 -5.08 -4.35 -1.74
CA ILE A 69 -6.09 -3.31 -1.95
C ILE A 69 -6.11 -2.32 -0.79
N ARG A 70 -6.45 -1.06 -1.07
CA ARG A 70 -6.69 -0.02 -0.06
C ARG A 70 -8.15 -0.04 0.35
N ILE A 71 -8.43 -0.34 1.61
CA ILE A 71 -9.80 -0.52 2.14
C ILE A 71 -10.33 0.70 2.91
N ALA A 72 -9.47 1.67 3.18
CA ALA A 72 -9.83 2.99 3.68
C ALA A 72 -9.25 4.08 2.74
N GLU A 73 -10.13 4.68 1.95
CA GLU A 73 -9.83 5.92 1.23
C GLU A 73 -10.15 7.09 2.18
N HIS A 74 -9.17 7.95 2.41
CA HIS A 74 -9.34 9.11 3.27
C HIS A 74 -9.37 10.39 2.43
N THR A 75 -9.85 11.49 3.02
CA THR A 75 -9.76 12.85 2.46
C THR A 75 -8.32 13.20 2.07
N GLU A 76 -8.12 14.15 1.12
CA GLU A 76 -6.81 14.68 0.68
C GLU A 76 -5.81 14.95 1.83
N MET A 77 -6.30 15.35 3.00
CA MET A 77 -5.50 15.60 4.20
C MET A 77 -4.69 14.38 4.71
N ASN A 78 -5.06 13.16 4.32
CA ASN A 78 -4.38 11.91 4.67
C ASN A 78 -3.57 11.32 3.51
N GLU A 79 -3.69 11.84 2.29
CA GLU A 79 -2.78 11.53 1.18
C GLU A 79 -1.40 12.15 1.45
N ASN A 80 -1.37 13.36 2.03
CA ASN A 80 -0.16 14.07 2.47
C ASN A 80 0.05 13.96 3.99
N CYS A 81 0.07 12.75 4.52
CA CYS A 81 0.11 12.59 5.97
C CYS A 81 1.46 13.00 6.59
N PRO A 82 1.50 13.98 7.50
CA PRO A 82 2.74 14.45 8.12
C PRO A 82 3.20 13.60 9.32
N ASN A 83 2.43 12.59 9.76
CA ASN A 83 2.69 11.86 11.00
C ASN A 83 2.16 10.41 11.00
N SER A 84 2.66 9.58 11.91
CA SER A 84 2.38 8.13 11.98
C SER A 84 0.95 7.73 12.35
N TRP A 85 0.02 8.69 12.41
CA TRP A 85 -1.38 8.49 12.80
C TRP A 85 -2.35 8.51 11.62
N CYS A 86 -1.90 8.73 10.38
CA CYS A 86 -2.76 8.48 9.23
C CYS A 86 -2.76 6.99 8.89
N TYR A 87 -3.94 6.40 8.97
CA TYR A 87 -4.13 4.99 8.72
C TYR A 87 -4.44 4.78 7.23
N GLN A 88 -3.42 4.61 6.40
CA GLN A 88 -3.66 3.94 5.12
C GLN A 88 -3.84 2.45 5.41
N GLU A 89 -5.05 1.95 5.21
CA GLU A 89 -5.35 0.55 5.49
C GLU A 89 -5.33 -0.26 4.22
N PHE A 90 -4.42 -1.21 4.23
CA PHE A 90 -4.24 -2.16 3.16
C PHE A 90 -4.74 -3.53 3.61
N LEU A 91 -5.31 -4.25 2.65
CA LEU A 91 -5.71 -5.63 2.81
C LEU A 91 -5.08 -6.43 1.67
N ASN A 92 -4.34 -7.48 2.02
CA ASN A 92 -3.91 -8.46 1.02
C ASN A 92 -5.09 -9.42 0.77
N VAL A 93 -5.55 -9.47 -0.47
CA VAL A 93 -6.67 -10.30 -0.92
C VAL A 93 -6.15 -11.33 -1.92
N PRO A 94 -6.51 -12.62 -1.82
CA PRO A 94 -6.08 -13.60 -2.81
C PRO A 94 -6.54 -13.20 -4.21
N ARG A 95 -5.66 -13.35 -5.19
CA ARG A 95 -5.89 -12.86 -6.56
C ARG A 95 -7.18 -13.40 -7.18
N GLU A 96 -7.54 -14.65 -6.87
CA GLU A 96 -8.75 -15.30 -7.38
C GLU A 96 -10.06 -14.55 -7.08
N TYR A 97 -10.09 -13.70 -6.04
CA TYR A 97 -11.27 -12.90 -5.69
C TYR A 97 -11.37 -11.58 -6.45
N LEU A 98 -10.32 -11.19 -7.18
CA LEU A 98 -10.19 -9.85 -7.77
C LEU A 98 -9.91 -9.93 -9.28
N GLN A 99 -10.50 -8.99 -10.01
CA GLN A 99 -10.24 -8.77 -11.42
C GLN A 99 -9.74 -7.34 -11.62
N LEU A 100 -8.63 -7.20 -12.35
CA LEU A 100 -8.16 -5.90 -12.83
C LEU A 100 -9.23 -5.27 -13.74
N ILE A 101 -9.58 -4.03 -13.47
CA ILE A 101 -10.41 -3.22 -14.36
C ILE A 101 -9.55 -2.10 -14.95
N GLU A 102 -9.40 -2.11 -16.27
CA GLU A 102 -8.83 -0.99 -17.01
C GLU A 102 -9.89 0.12 -17.03
N GLU A 103 -9.52 1.34 -16.63
CA GLU A 103 -10.39 2.52 -16.77
C GLU A 103 -10.61 2.90 -18.23
#